data_AF-A0A0F6SEC7-F1
#
_entry.id   AF-A0A0F6SEC7-F1
#
_cell.length_a   1.000
_cell.length_b   1.000
_cell.length_c   1.000
_cell.angle_alpha   90.00
_cell.angle_beta   90.00
_cell.angle_gamma   90.00
#
_symmetry.space_group_name_H-M   'P 1'
#
loop_
_entity.id
_entity.type
_entity.pdbx_description
1 polymer ?
#
loop_
_entity_poly.entity_id
_entity_poly.type
_entity_poly.pdbx_seq_one_letter_code
_entity_poly.pdbx_strand_id
1 'polypeptide(L)'
;MHDIIRAMRRLRPLAFAAMLMLGAALARADDPIAHEYVPGVEADEGTMLVSSGGAAPEALVYDGEVIPAPEGGPMRPGEERAMQAAPGDERATEEVGRRSPSFRPDRVTELNGQVGYFEVFTPTISPFKRVTALDGITLVDRTPVLAIAERGPRRAVTVEGVHAQAPDWRPRDLFWGSVVLDFSGGREVPFPSVSPESRLLTVRTEPETRLRFERDGADNFYAVVDEPRGAVSEVRVVFLTDAPRTYFGTELPRTRADALIDEVPQVPASVQRRGEEFAARLNLHRGMPFDVTLSELVRWFRDFEESAEPPRDTGDIYWDLANGQRGVCRHRAYGFVITAQALGIHARFVQNEAHAWVEVHLPESRGWLRIDLGGSPRGLSPHNTDERPRYRPDVPDPLPRPDAYVRAYQEAARLSEDASSSSSSGSGGSSSATGTGGNEGATSTTQGHGAPQGGPVRAQVEEGTAGRESRAALDLRLDLPSTIEVLRGRTLEVTGTARTADLGVAGLRIEVLLASESSAVERMLGVTVTNEHGAFRGSFGVPPDLAVGDYRLVVRSPGNAQVGPAVAR
;
A
#
# COMPACT_ATOMS: atom_id res chain seq x y z
N MET A 1 23.90 -84.34 9.25
CA MET A 1 23.25 -85.59 8.80
C MET A 1 21.90 -85.65 9.48
N HIS A 2 20.83 -85.44 8.70
CA HIS A 2 19.42 -85.75 8.98
C HIS A 2 18.75 -85.30 10.30
N ASP A 3 17.96 -84.22 10.20
CA ASP A 3 16.48 -84.25 10.18
C ASP A 3 15.64 -84.79 11.37
N ILE A 4 14.62 -83.98 11.74
CA ILE A 4 13.18 -84.35 11.85
C ILE A 4 12.75 -85.12 13.13
N ILE A 5 11.62 -84.91 13.85
CA ILE A 5 10.42 -84.03 13.83
C ILE A 5 9.46 -84.57 14.94
N ARG A 6 8.64 -83.70 15.56
CA ARG A 6 7.29 -83.94 16.18
C ARG A 6 7.16 -84.99 17.33
N ALA A 7 6.15 -84.97 18.23
CA ALA A 7 4.84 -84.32 18.25
C ALA A 7 4.26 -84.20 19.69
N MET A 8 3.58 -83.07 19.93
CA MET A 8 2.22 -82.90 20.50
C MET A 8 1.68 -83.84 21.61
N ARG A 9 1.31 -83.22 22.75
CA ARG A 9 0.01 -83.44 23.40
C ARG A 9 -0.44 -82.22 24.24
N ARG A 10 -1.56 -81.62 23.80
CA ARG A 10 -2.43 -80.64 24.48
C ARG A 10 -3.26 -81.38 25.56
N LEU A 11 -3.88 -80.81 26.61
CA LEU A 11 -4.31 -79.45 26.96
C LEU A 11 -4.66 -79.45 28.47
N ARG A 12 -4.40 -78.36 29.20
CA ARG A 12 -5.35 -77.68 30.12
C ARG A 12 -4.79 -76.28 30.47
N PRO A 13 -5.66 -75.28 30.73
CA PRO A 13 -5.49 -73.95 30.15
C PRO A 13 -5.25 -72.87 31.22
N LEU A 14 -4.43 -71.87 30.93
CA LEU A 14 -4.53 -70.56 31.58
C LEU A 14 -3.82 -69.47 30.78
N ALA A 15 -4.50 -68.33 30.68
CA ALA A 15 -4.06 -67.02 30.23
C ALA A 15 -3.78 -66.83 28.72
N PHE A 16 -4.85 -66.47 28.00
CA PHE A 16 -4.80 -65.83 26.69
C PHE A 16 -4.64 -64.31 26.88
N ALA A 17 -3.79 -63.71 26.06
CA ALA A 17 -3.67 -62.27 25.87
C ALA A 17 -4.84 -61.73 25.04
N ALA A 18 -5.37 -60.55 25.38
CA ALA A 18 -5.73 -59.45 24.48
C ALA A 18 -6.71 -58.45 25.16
N MET A 19 -6.42 -57.16 24.93
CA MET A 19 -7.27 -55.96 25.08
C MET A 19 -7.85 -55.61 26.45
N LEU A 20 -7.42 -54.45 26.97
CA LEU A 20 -8.35 -53.40 27.41
C LEU A 20 -7.66 -52.02 27.40
N MET A 21 -8.34 -51.09 26.74
CA MET A 21 -8.13 -49.64 26.79
C MET A 21 -8.25 -49.11 28.23
N LEU A 22 -7.51 -48.02 28.53
CA LEU A 22 -8.01 -46.71 28.95
C LEU A 22 -7.13 -46.04 30.03
N GLY A 23 -6.72 -44.79 29.76
CA GLY A 23 -6.86 -43.74 30.77
C GLY A 23 -5.61 -43.15 31.43
N ALA A 24 -5.08 -42.11 30.76
CA ALA A 24 -4.69 -40.81 31.32
C ALA A 24 -3.39 -40.60 32.13
N ALA A 25 -2.69 -39.57 31.64
CA ALA A 25 -1.89 -38.57 32.37
C ALA A 25 -0.50 -38.95 32.85
N LEU A 26 0.48 -38.89 31.93
CA LEU A 26 1.82 -38.39 32.29
C LEU A 26 2.29 -37.39 31.23
N ALA A 27 2.46 -36.17 31.71
CA ALA A 27 3.02 -35.02 31.01
C ALA A 27 4.49 -35.25 30.61
N ARG A 28 4.83 -34.78 29.41
CA ARG A 28 6.13 -34.20 29.02
C ARG A 28 5.78 -33.11 28.00
N ALA A 29 5.63 -31.88 28.48
CA ALA A 29 6.67 -30.84 28.41
C ALA A 29 6.79 -30.32 26.98
N ASP A 30 5.86 -29.42 26.63
CA ASP A 30 5.97 -28.51 25.50
C ASP A 30 7.14 -27.57 25.76
N ASP A 31 8.15 -27.61 24.89
CA ASP A 31 9.20 -26.60 24.88
C ASP A 31 8.55 -25.23 24.58
N PRO A 32 8.80 -24.19 25.39
CA PRO A 32 8.25 -22.88 25.15
C PRO A 32 8.88 -22.26 23.90
N ILE A 33 8.03 -21.96 22.92
CA ILE A 33 8.35 -21.07 21.80
C ILE A 33 8.75 -19.72 22.41
N ALA A 34 10.02 -19.36 22.26
CA ALA A 34 10.53 -18.06 22.65
C ALA A 34 9.97 -17.00 21.70
N HIS A 35 9.00 -16.21 22.17
CA HIS A 35 8.70 -14.92 21.56
C HIS A 35 9.72 -13.92 22.09
N GLU A 36 10.75 -13.65 21.28
CA GLU A 36 11.67 -12.54 21.50
C GLU A 36 10.91 -11.23 21.22
N TYR A 37 10.82 -10.35 22.22
CA TYR A 37 10.18 -9.03 22.13
C TYR A 37 11.25 -7.98 21.81
N VAL A 38 11.00 -7.17 20.77
CA VAL A 38 11.84 -6.02 20.39
C VAL A 38 11.38 -4.81 21.21
N PRO A 39 12.28 -4.14 21.97
CA PRO A 39 11.92 -2.96 22.74
C PRO A 39 12.08 -1.66 21.94
N GLY A 40 11.05 -0.81 21.97
CA GLY A 40 11.15 0.64 21.72
C GLY A 40 10.56 1.12 20.40
N VAL A 41 9.25 1.44 20.39
CA VAL A 41 8.59 2.17 19.29
C VAL A 41 9.10 3.63 19.30
N GLU A 42 10.29 3.84 18.75
CA GLU A 42 10.74 5.14 18.27
C GLU A 42 9.91 5.55 17.04
N ALA A 43 10.02 6.79 16.58
CA ALA A 43 9.34 7.28 15.38
C ALA A 43 9.69 6.51 14.07
N ASP A 44 10.55 5.49 14.15
CA ASP A 44 10.92 4.58 13.06
C ASP A 44 10.09 3.28 13.02
N GLU A 45 9.21 3.02 13.98
CA GLU A 45 8.40 1.80 14.00
C GLU A 45 7.06 2.02 13.27
N GLY A 46 7.10 1.80 11.96
CA GLY A 46 5.93 1.74 11.06
C GLY A 46 4.85 0.73 11.46
N THR A 47 3.86 0.57 10.59
CA THR A 47 2.52 -0.01 10.86
C THR A 47 2.50 -1.21 11.82
N MET A 48 1.76 -1.11 12.94
CA MET A 48 1.58 -2.20 13.91
C MET A 48 0.27 -2.99 13.68
N LEU A 49 0.20 -4.25 14.11
CA LEU A 49 -1.01 -5.08 14.04
C LEU A 49 -1.80 -5.07 15.35
N VAL A 50 -3.12 -5.03 15.25
CA VAL A 50 -4.05 -5.27 16.36
C VAL A 50 -4.72 -6.63 16.14
N SER A 51 -4.51 -7.58 17.05
CA SER A 51 -5.13 -8.91 17.01
C SER A 51 -5.71 -9.29 18.36
N SER A 52 -6.89 -9.90 18.35
CA SER A 52 -7.61 -10.42 19.51
C SER A 52 -7.43 -11.94 19.70
N GLY A 53 -6.46 -12.56 18.99
CA GLY A 53 -6.17 -14.00 19.05
C GLY A 53 -6.73 -14.83 17.89
N GLY A 54 -7.32 -14.19 16.87
CA GLY A 54 -7.72 -14.81 15.61
C GLY A 54 -6.58 -14.96 14.60
N ALA A 55 -6.81 -15.75 13.54
CA ALA A 55 -5.83 -15.98 12.47
C ALA A 55 -5.59 -14.76 11.55
N ALA A 56 -6.51 -13.80 11.55
CA ALA A 56 -6.39 -12.53 10.83
C ALA A 56 -6.48 -11.36 11.82
N PRO A 57 -5.68 -10.30 11.63
CA PRO A 57 -5.72 -9.12 12.49
C PRO A 57 -7.01 -8.32 12.23
N GLU A 58 -7.49 -7.65 13.27
CA GLU A 58 -8.71 -6.85 13.20
C GLU A 58 -8.45 -5.45 12.66
N ALA A 59 -7.26 -4.91 12.94
CA ALA A 59 -6.86 -3.58 12.51
C ALA A 59 -5.34 -3.47 12.36
N LEU A 60 -4.92 -2.40 11.70
CA LEU A 60 -3.54 -1.92 11.68
C LEU A 60 -3.45 -0.53 12.30
N VAL A 61 -2.35 -0.21 12.97
CA VAL A 61 -2.08 1.13 13.51
C VAL A 61 -1.06 1.80 12.61
N TYR A 62 -1.45 2.91 12.00
CA TYR A 62 -0.59 3.69 11.10
C TYR A 62 -0.70 5.17 11.45
N ASP A 63 0.44 5.85 11.65
CA ASP A 63 0.49 7.27 12.04
C ASP A 63 -0.39 7.60 13.27
N GLY A 64 -0.46 6.66 14.22
CA GLY A 64 -1.31 6.76 15.41
C GLY A 64 -2.81 6.53 15.17
N GLU A 65 -3.26 6.35 13.93
CA GLU A 65 -4.63 6.02 13.57
C GLU A 65 -4.85 4.50 13.55
N VAL A 66 -6.01 4.04 14.04
CA VAL A 66 -6.41 2.63 13.99
C VAL A 66 -7.25 2.42 12.74
N ILE A 67 -6.76 1.59 11.83
CA ILE A 67 -7.37 1.31 10.53
C ILE A 67 -7.92 -0.11 10.55
N PRO A 68 -9.25 -0.29 10.64
CA PRO A 68 -9.86 -1.61 10.66
C PRO A 68 -9.65 -2.35 9.32
N ALA A 69 -9.74 -3.68 9.37
CA ALA A 69 -9.81 -4.48 8.16
C ALA A 69 -11.01 -4.04 7.29
N PRO A 70 -10.84 -3.90 5.96
CA PRO A 70 -11.94 -3.53 5.08
C PRO A 70 -13.12 -4.50 5.20
N GLU A 71 -14.33 -3.93 5.14
CA GLU A 71 -15.55 -4.73 5.09
C GLU A 71 -15.63 -5.55 3.79
N GLY A 72 -16.33 -6.68 3.90
CA GLY A 72 -16.69 -7.52 2.76
C GLY A 72 -17.84 -6.91 1.94
N GLY A 73 -18.56 -7.77 1.22
CA GLY A 73 -19.79 -7.42 0.53
C GLY A 73 -19.64 -7.11 -0.97
N PRO A 74 -20.74 -6.68 -1.62
CA PRO A 74 -20.76 -6.45 -3.07
C PRO A 74 -19.87 -5.27 -3.50
N MET A 75 -19.56 -5.19 -4.79
CA MET A 75 -18.88 -4.03 -5.37
C MET A 75 -19.71 -2.76 -5.16
N ARG A 76 -19.08 -1.67 -4.73
CA ARG A 76 -19.70 -0.34 -4.57
C ARG A 76 -19.67 0.42 -5.90
N PRO A 77 -20.83 0.64 -6.55
CA PRO A 77 -20.86 1.29 -7.87
C PRO A 77 -20.32 2.72 -7.80
N GLY A 78 -19.41 3.07 -8.71
CA GLY A 78 -18.84 4.42 -8.82
C GLY A 78 -17.64 4.68 -7.90
N GLU A 79 -17.49 3.93 -6.81
CA GLU A 79 -16.33 3.98 -5.91
C GLU A 79 -15.30 2.90 -6.22
N GLU A 80 -15.74 1.75 -6.75
CA GLU A 80 -14.91 0.60 -7.02
C GLU A 80 -15.06 0.15 -8.48
N ARG A 81 -14.01 -0.50 -8.99
CA ARG A 81 -14.00 -1.19 -10.28
C ARG A 81 -13.33 -2.54 -10.12
N ALA A 82 -13.93 -3.56 -10.73
CA ALA A 82 -13.38 -4.91 -10.70
C ALA A 82 -12.12 -5.02 -11.57
N MET A 83 -11.13 -5.77 -11.09
CA MET A 83 -10.05 -6.31 -11.92
C MET A 83 -10.64 -7.40 -12.81
N GLN A 84 -10.38 -7.38 -14.11
CA GLN A 84 -11.04 -8.24 -15.08
C GLN A 84 -10.08 -9.27 -15.68
N ALA A 85 -10.60 -10.47 -15.92
CA ALA A 85 -9.92 -11.53 -16.67
C ALA A 85 -9.89 -11.25 -18.19
N ALA A 86 -9.28 -10.12 -18.58
CA ALA A 86 -9.10 -9.74 -19.97
C ALA A 86 -7.79 -8.95 -20.13
N PRO A 87 -7.06 -9.13 -21.26
CA PRO A 87 -5.94 -8.26 -21.56
C PRO A 87 -6.43 -6.81 -21.77
N GLY A 88 -5.61 -5.86 -21.34
CA GLY A 88 -5.78 -4.44 -21.69
C GLY A 88 -5.42 -4.19 -23.16
N ASP A 89 -5.69 -2.98 -23.64
CA ASP A 89 -5.15 -2.52 -24.93
C ASP A 89 -3.62 -2.41 -24.81
N GLU A 90 -2.89 -2.85 -25.83
CA GLU A 90 -1.42 -2.72 -25.92
C GLU A 90 -0.98 -1.26 -26.20
N ARG A 91 -1.96 -0.33 -26.22
CA ARG A 91 -1.79 1.08 -26.54
C ARG A 91 -1.97 1.97 -25.32
N ALA A 92 -1.04 2.92 -25.18
CA ALA A 92 -1.05 4.17 -24.40
C ALA A 92 -1.53 4.14 -22.93
N THR A 93 -2.75 3.71 -22.62
CA THR A 93 -3.35 3.77 -21.28
C THR A 93 -4.04 2.46 -20.94
N GLU A 94 -3.71 1.93 -19.77
CA GLU A 94 -4.31 0.70 -19.27
C GLU A 94 -5.79 0.93 -18.94
N GLU A 95 -6.65 0.00 -19.38
CA GLU A 95 -8.04 0.01 -18.95
C GLU A 95 -8.15 -0.38 -17.47
N VAL A 96 -9.07 0.25 -16.74
CA VAL A 96 -9.27 -0.04 -15.32
C VAL A 96 -9.48 -1.53 -15.08
N GLY A 97 -8.63 -2.09 -14.23
CA GLY A 97 -8.73 -3.48 -13.82
C GLY A 97 -8.18 -4.50 -14.82
N ARG A 98 -7.64 -4.07 -15.96
CA ARG A 98 -6.99 -4.95 -16.95
C ARG A 98 -5.49 -4.79 -16.92
N ARG A 99 -4.77 -5.74 -17.49
CA ARG A 99 -3.30 -5.71 -17.60
C ARG A 99 -2.89 -5.64 -19.06
N SER A 100 -2.07 -4.66 -19.42
CA SER A 100 -1.48 -4.60 -20.76
C SER A 100 -0.26 -5.55 -20.84
N PRO A 101 -0.22 -6.52 -21.79
CA PRO A 101 0.89 -7.47 -21.88
C PRO A 101 2.17 -6.84 -22.45
N SER A 102 2.05 -5.67 -23.06
CA SER A 102 3.14 -4.86 -23.59
C SER A 102 2.76 -3.39 -23.59
N PHE A 103 3.75 -2.52 -23.76
CA PHE A 103 3.57 -1.09 -23.93
C PHE A 103 4.29 -0.62 -25.19
N ARG A 104 3.51 -0.12 -26.15
CA ARG A 104 4.02 0.58 -27.34
C ARG A 104 3.89 2.09 -27.15
N PRO A 105 4.97 2.87 -27.33
CA PRO A 105 4.91 4.33 -27.19
C PRO A 105 4.03 4.95 -28.29
N ASP A 106 3.44 6.09 -27.96
CA ASP A 106 2.68 6.94 -28.89
C ASP A 106 3.28 8.36 -28.94
N ARG A 107 2.70 9.23 -29.77
CA ARG A 107 3.11 10.63 -29.92
C ARG A 107 2.09 11.60 -29.28
N VAL A 108 1.19 11.14 -28.43
CA VAL A 108 0.21 11.98 -27.72
C VAL A 108 0.82 12.46 -26.41
N THR A 109 1.57 13.55 -26.48
CA THR A 109 2.41 14.06 -25.38
C THR A 109 1.70 14.96 -24.37
N GLU A 110 0.37 14.98 -24.40
CA GLU A 110 -0.52 15.66 -23.45
C GLU A 110 -1.61 14.73 -22.92
N LEU A 111 -2.09 15.00 -21.71
CA LEU A 111 -3.26 14.39 -21.12
C LEU A 111 -4.49 15.21 -21.50
N ASN A 112 -5.41 14.60 -22.23
CA ASN A 112 -6.71 15.18 -22.53
C ASN A 112 -7.77 14.54 -21.63
N GLY A 113 -8.29 15.30 -20.66
CA GLY A 113 -9.40 14.90 -19.80
C GLY A 113 -9.01 14.43 -18.39
N GLN A 114 -9.99 13.87 -17.67
CA GLN A 114 -9.78 13.26 -16.35
C GLN A 114 -9.56 11.76 -16.48
N VAL A 115 -8.67 11.22 -15.66
CA VAL A 115 -8.38 9.79 -15.56
C VAL A 115 -8.79 9.31 -14.17
N GLY A 116 -9.73 8.36 -14.14
CA GLY A 116 -10.20 7.76 -12.88
C GLY A 116 -9.15 6.82 -12.30
N TYR A 117 -8.93 6.90 -10.99
CA TYR A 117 -8.07 5.97 -10.25
C TYR A 117 -8.86 5.35 -9.12
N PHE A 118 -8.92 4.01 -9.05
CA PHE A 118 -9.70 3.30 -8.04
C PHE A 118 -8.77 2.73 -6.97
N GLU A 119 -8.73 3.36 -5.79
CA GLU A 119 -7.84 2.92 -4.71
C GLU A 119 -8.31 1.59 -4.11
N VAL A 120 -7.35 0.69 -3.89
CA VAL A 120 -7.57 -0.64 -3.31
C VAL A 120 -6.81 -0.83 -2.00
N PHE A 121 -5.81 -0.01 -1.70
CA PHE A 121 -4.99 -0.10 -0.50
C PHE A 121 -5.34 0.93 0.57
N THR A 122 -5.19 0.53 1.83
CA THR A 122 -5.27 1.39 3.02
C THR A 122 -4.11 1.04 3.96
N PRO A 123 -3.22 1.99 4.32
CA PRO A 123 -3.14 3.38 3.86
C PRO A 123 -3.03 3.51 2.32
N THR A 124 -3.53 4.61 1.76
CA THR A 124 -3.50 4.82 0.30
C THR A 124 -2.08 5.12 -0.17
N ILE A 125 -1.67 4.44 -1.24
CA ILE A 125 -0.44 4.69 -1.99
C ILE A 125 -0.74 5.42 -3.30
N SER A 126 -1.89 6.09 -3.41
CA SER A 126 -2.35 6.70 -4.66
C SER A 126 -1.32 7.67 -5.25
N PRO A 127 -1.11 7.64 -6.58
CA PRO A 127 -1.74 6.78 -7.60
C PRO A 127 -0.91 5.53 -7.97
N PHE A 128 -0.23 4.90 -7.02
CA PHE A 128 0.85 3.94 -7.29
C PHE A 128 0.50 2.46 -7.06
N LYS A 129 -0.78 2.06 -7.09
CA LYS A 129 -1.12 0.63 -7.06
C LYS A 129 -0.50 -0.07 -8.27
N ARG A 130 0.29 -1.12 -8.04
CA ARG A 130 0.99 -1.85 -9.10
C ARG A 130 0.04 -2.82 -9.79
N VAL A 131 -0.26 -2.59 -11.07
CA VAL A 131 -1.09 -3.50 -11.88
C VAL A 131 -0.26 -4.18 -12.96
N THR A 132 0.53 -3.41 -13.72
CA THR A 132 1.35 -3.93 -14.81
C THR A 132 2.79 -3.48 -14.65
N ALA A 133 3.72 -4.41 -14.78
CA ALA A 133 5.15 -4.16 -14.84
C ALA A 133 5.79 -4.91 -16.01
N LEU A 134 6.67 -4.21 -16.72
CA LEU A 134 7.34 -4.67 -17.92
C LEU A 134 8.85 -4.43 -17.74
N ASP A 135 9.64 -5.49 -17.86
CA ASP A 135 11.08 -5.52 -17.58
C ASP A 135 11.93 -5.84 -18.80
N GLY A 136 11.33 -6.22 -19.93
CA GLY A 136 12.01 -6.56 -21.17
C GLY A 136 11.76 -5.53 -22.28
N ILE A 137 12.71 -5.47 -23.21
CA ILE A 137 12.61 -4.63 -24.40
C ILE A 137 12.65 -5.53 -25.64
N THR A 138 11.63 -5.43 -26.49
CA THR A 138 11.58 -6.09 -27.80
C THR A 138 11.47 -5.06 -28.92
N LEU A 139 11.57 -5.52 -30.17
CA LEU A 139 11.41 -4.67 -31.35
C LEU A 139 10.19 -5.09 -32.16
N VAL A 140 9.31 -4.12 -32.46
CA VAL A 140 8.21 -4.26 -33.41
C VAL A 140 8.36 -3.16 -34.45
N ASP A 141 8.53 -3.51 -35.73
CA ASP A 141 8.75 -2.54 -36.82
C ASP A 141 9.91 -1.56 -36.55
N ARG A 142 10.99 -2.03 -35.94
CA ARG A 142 12.15 -1.23 -35.45
C ARG A 142 11.86 -0.29 -34.27
N THR A 143 10.62 -0.26 -33.78
CA THR A 143 10.23 0.49 -32.58
C THR A 143 10.48 -0.37 -31.34
N PRO A 144 11.18 0.13 -30.31
CA PRO A 144 11.26 -0.55 -29.03
C PRO A 144 9.86 -0.63 -28.39
N VAL A 145 9.51 -1.83 -27.91
CA VAL A 145 8.25 -2.10 -27.20
C VAL A 145 8.63 -2.74 -25.87
N LEU A 146 8.02 -2.28 -24.78
CA LEU A 146 8.24 -2.86 -23.47
C LEU A 146 7.33 -4.08 -23.30
N ALA A 147 7.86 -5.15 -22.74
CA ALA A 147 7.16 -6.41 -22.52
C ALA A 147 7.72 -7.13 -21.30
N ILE A 148 7.13 -8.25 -20.90
CA ILE A 148 7.76 -9.16 -19.93
C ILE A 148 8.89 -9.92 -20.63
N ALA A 149 10.10 -9.87 -20.06
CA ALA A 149 11.29 -10.54 -20.59
C ALA A 149 11.15 -12.07 -20.52
N GLU A 150 10.87 -12.59 -19.33
CA GLU A 150 10.71 -14.02 -19.10
C GLU A 150 9.24 -14.45 -19.17
N ARG A 151 8.84 -15.04 -20.31
CA ARG A 151 7.48 -15.57 -20.53
C ARG A 151 7.29 -17.01 -20.04
N GLY A 152 8.09 -17.41 -19.04
CA GLY A 152 8.05 -18.75 -18.45
C GLY A 152 6.77 -19.03 -17.64
N PRO A 153 6.63 -20.23 -17.08
CA PRO A 153 5.52 -20.54 -16.20
C PRO A 153 5.52 -19.59 -14.99
N ARG A 154 4.35 -19.12 -14.58
CA ARG A 154 4.22 -18.27 -13.40
C ARG A 154 4.58 -19.07 -12.14
N ARG A 155 5.17 -18.36 -11.18
CA ARG A 155 5.58 -18.90 -9.88
C ARG A 155 4.42 -18.76 -8.89
N ALA A 156 4.14 -19.81 -8.12
CA ALA A 156 3.12 -19.75 -7.08
C ALA A 156 3.50 -18.73 -6.00
N VAL A 157 2.50 -18.02 -5.48
CA VAL A 157 2.60 -17.10 -4.34
C VAL A 157 1.83 -17.71 -3.18
N THR A 158 2.52 -17.88 -2.05
CA THR A 158 1.94 -18.44 -0.83
C THR A 158 1.34 -17.34 0.03
N VAL A 159 0.24 -17.64 0.72
CA VAL A 159 -0.27 -16.80 1.82
C VAL A 159 0.48 -17.20 3.08
N GLU A 160 1.35 -16.32 3.58
CA GLU A 160 2.38 -16.67 4.57
C GLU A 160 1.88 -16.63 6.03
N GLY A 161 0.80 -15.90 6.31
CA GLY A 161 0.34 -15.61 7.67
C GLY A 161 0.96 -14.34 8.23
N VAL A 162 0.28 -13.70 9.19
CA VAL A 162 0.65 -12.37 9.69
C VAL A 162 1.94 -12.32 10.52
N HIS A 163 2.36 -13.45 11.07
CA HIS A 163 3.60 -13.55 11.85
C HIS A 163 4.76 -14.15 11.03
N ALA A 164 4.57 -14.32 9.72
CA ALA A 164 5.62 -14.83 8.86
C ALA A 164 6.78 -13.84 8.75
N GLN A 165 7.96 -14.33 9.11
CA GLN A 165 9.19 -13.57 8.97
C GLN A 165 9.55 -13.39 7.49
N ALA A 166 9.86 -12.16 7.11
CA ALA A 166 10.30 -11.87 5.75
C ALA A 166 11.65 -12.54 5.47
N PRO A 167 11.87 -13.09 4.26
CA PRO A 167 13.10 -13.81 3.93
C PRO A 167 14.35 -12.93 3.87
N ASP A 168 14.17 -11.61 3.76
CA ASP A 168 15.20 -10.61 3.52
C ASP A 168 15.49 -9.72 4.74
N TRP A 169 14.78 -9.91 5.86
CA TRP A 169 14.93 -9.17 7.11
C TRP A 169 14.80 -7.64 7.02
N ARG A 170 14.34 -7.11 5.87
CA ARG A 170 14.18 -5.67 5.69
C ARG A 170 12.93 -5.20 6.43
N PRO A 171 12.92 -3.99 7.02
CA PRO A 171 11.70 -3.39 7.55
C PRO A 171 10.63 -3.30 6.48
N ARG A 172 9.38 -3.59 6.85
CA ARG A 172 8.24 -3.63 5.93
C ARG A 172 7.06 -2.89 6.54
N ASP A 173 6.31 -2.21 5.70
CA ASP A 173 5.05 -1.57 6.10
C ASP A 173 3.87 -2.38 5.61
N LEU A 174 2.79 -2.34 6.40
CA LEU A 174 1.59 -3.13 6.19
C LEU A 174 0.49 -2.32 5.54
N PHE A 175 -0.27 -2.98 4.67
CA PHE A 175 -1.39 -2.41 3.94
C PHE A 175 -2.55 -3.39 3.92
N TRP A 176 -3.75 -2.92 4.25
CA TRP A 176 -4.97 -3.59 3.89
C TRP A 176 -5.23 -3.40 2.40
N GLY A 177 -5.61 -4.48 1.72
CA GLY A 177 -6.12 -4.47 0.35
C GLY A 177 -7.58 -4.92 0.31
N SER A 178 -8.40 -4.24 -0.49
CA SER A 178 -9.77 -4.66 -0.81
C SER A 178 -10.01 -4.44 -2.29
N VAL A 179 -10.25 -5.53 -3.02
CA VAL A 179 -10.39 -5.52 -4.48
C VAL A 179 -11.52 -6.46 -4.91
N VAL A 180 -12.25 -6.10 -5.96
CA VAL A 180 -13.21 -6.99 -6.62
C VAL A 180 -12.54 -7.60 -7.84
N LEU A 181 -12.64 -8.91 -8.00
CA LEU A 181 -12.10 -9.67 -9.13
C LEU A 181 -13.24 -10.23 -9.96
N ASP A 182 -13.22 -9.97 -11.26
CA ASP A 182 -14.20 -10.47 -12.24
C ASP A 182 -13.58 -11.57 -13.12
N PHE A 183 -13.99 -12.80 -12.84
CA PHE A 183 -13.63 -14.04 -13.53
C PHE A 183 -14.57 -14.40 -14.68
N SER A 184 -15.54 -13.54 -15.05
CA SER A 184 -16.45 -13.80 -16.18
C SER A 184 -15.69 -13.96 -17.50
N GLY A 185 -14.60 -13.20 -17.69
CA GLY A 185 -13.74 -13.23 -18.86
C GLY A 185 -12.79 -14.42 -18.95
N GLY A 186 -12.49 -15.09 -17.82
CA GLY A 186 -11.45 -16.12 -17.75
C GLY A 186 -11.08 -16.50 -16.32
N ARG A 187 -10.22 -17.52 -16.17
CA ARG A 187 -9.86 -18.07 -14.86
C ARG A 187 -8.75 -17.31 -14.13
N GLU A 188 -8.14 -16.34 -14.80
CA GLU A 188 -6.97 -15.61 -14.31
C GLU A 188 -7.27 -14.12 -14.37
N VAL A 189 -7.09 -13.43 -13.26
CA VAL A 189 -7.36 -12.00 -13.12
C VAL A 189 -6.09 -11.31 -12.61
N PRO A 190 -5.70 -10.14 -13.14
CA PRO A 190 -4.64 -9.33 -12.55
C PRO A 190 -4.93 -9.02 -11.08
N PHE A 191 -3.96 -9.26 -10.21
CA PHE A 191 -4.07 -8.94 -8.79
C PHE A 191 -3.13 -7.78 -8.47
N PRO A 192 -3.62 -6.69 -7.84
CA PRO A 192 -2.79 -5.52 -7.55
C PRO A 192 -1.79 -5.83 -6.43
N SER A 193 -0.63 -5.19 -6.47
CA SER A 193 0.34 -5.21 -5.37
C SER A 193 0.83 -3.80 -5.01
N VAL A 194 1.50 -3.68 -3.87
CA VAL A 194 2.13 -2.41 -3.44
C VAL A 194 3.52 -2.27 -4.06
N SER A 195 4.27 -3.37 -4.12
CA SER A 195 5.65 -3.49 -4.59
C SER A 195 5.87 -4.84 -5.31
N PRO A 196 6.97 -5.03 -6.07
CA PRO A 196 7.31 -6.33 -6.66
C PRO A 196 7.65 -7.39 -5.59
N GLU A 197 7.99 -6.95 -4.38
CA GLU A 197 8.42 -7.80 -3.27
C GLU A 197 7.30 -8.00 -2.25
N SER A 198 6.06 -7.63 -2.58
CA SER A 198 4.92 -7.72 -1.67
C SER A 198 4.61 -9.16 -1.31
N ARG A 199 4.27 -9.40 -0.05
CA ARG A 199 3.81 -10.72 0.43
C ARG A 199 2.31 -10.71 0.66
N LEU A 200 1.66 -11.85 0.47
CA LEU A 200 0.28 -12.03 0.91
C LEU A 200 0.31 -12.64 2.31
N LEU A 201 -0.15 -11.89 3.30
CA LEU A 201 -0.12 -12.32 4.70
C LEU A 201 -1.43 -13.00 5.09
N THR A 202 -2.57 -12.41 4.71
CA THR A 202 -3.90 -13.02 4.88
C THR A 202 -4.75 -12.75 3.67
N VAL A 203 -5.70 -13.64 3.38
CA VAL A 203 -6.67 -13.49 2.30
C VAL A 203 -8.03 -14.00 2.79
N ARG A 204 -9.08 -13.21 2.55
CA ARG A 204 -10.49 -13.58 2.73
C ARG A 204 -11.23 -13.26 1.44
N THR A 205 -12.10 -14.17 1.00
CA THR A 205 -12.89 -14.02 -0.21
C THR A 205 -14.38 -14.00 0.09
N GLU A 206 -15.14 -13.21 -0.68
CA GLU A 206 -16.59 -13.17 -0.64
C GLU A 206 -17.18 -13.10 -2.07
N PRO A 207 -18.01 -14.08 -2.48
CA PRO A 207 -18.34 -15.31 -1.76
C PRO A 207 -17.08 -16.17 -1.50
N GLU A 208 -17.16 -17.08 -0.52
CA GLU A 208 -16.03 -17.96 -0.18
C GLU A 208 -15.61 -18.76 -1.42
N THR A 209 -14.47 -18.37 -1.97
CA THR A 209 -13.92 -18.89 -3.22
C THR A 209 -12.46 -19.22 -3.01
N ARG A 210 -12.05 -20.43 -3.41
CA ARG A 210 -10.66 -20.85 -3.35
C ARG A 210 -9.88 -20.22 -4.51
N LEU A 211 -8.93 -19.35 -4.17
CA LEU A 211 -8.02 -18.72 -5.12
C LEU A 211 -6.60 -19.25 -4.91
N ARG A 212 -5.89 -19.44 -6.02
CA ARG A 212 -4.43 -19.55 -6.04
C ARG A 212 -3.83 -18.24 -6.50
N PHE A 213 -2.68 -17.88 -5.97
CA PHE A 213 -1.96 -16.68 -6.36
C PHE A 213 -0.68 -17.05 -7.09
N GLU A 214 -0.35 -16.28 -8.12
CA GLU A 214 0.81 -16.52 -8.97
C GLU A 214 1.49 -15.21 -9.34
N ARG A 215 2.78 -15.26 -9.69
CA ARG A 215 3.53 -14.13 -10.23
C ARG A 215 4.36 -14.49 -11.45
N ASP A 216 4.50 -13.58 -12.40
CA ASP A 216 5.34 -13.77 -13.60
C ASP A 216 6.81 -13.31 -13.39
N GLY A 217 7.59 -13.25 -14.48
CA GLY A 217 9.00 -12.85 -14.46
C GLY A 217 9.24 -11.40 -14.05
N ALA A 218 8.27 -10.52 -14.31
CA ALA A 218 8.30 -9.12 -13.89
C ALA A 218 7.61 -8.91 -12.53
N ASP A 219 7.37 -9.97 -11.76
CA ASP A 219 6.67 -9.96 -10.47
C ASP A 219 5.25 -9.38 -10.53
N ASN A 220 4.54 -9.50 -11.65
CA ASN A 220 3.13 -9.14 -11.70
C ASN A 220 2.27 -10.23 -11.04
N PHE A 221 1.36 -9.84 -10.15
CA PHE A 221 0.53 -10.79 -9.41
C PHE A 221 -0.75 -11.15 -10.18
N TYR A 222 -1.21 -12.38 -10.02
CA TYR A 222 -2.43 -12.92 -10.60
C TYR A 222 -3.19 -13.69 -9.53
N ALA A 223 -4.51 -13.57 -9.54
CA ALA A 223 -5.41 -14.47 -8.83
C ALA A 223 -5.99 -15.45 -9.84
N VAL A 224 -5.97 -16.74 -9.50
CA VAL A 224 -6.42 -17.84 -10.35
C VAL A 224 -7.50 -18.61 -9.61
N VAL A 225 -8.67 -18.75 -10.24
CA VAL A 225 -9.76 -19.56 -9.69
C VAL A 225 -9.60 -21.02 -10.12
N ASP A 226 -9.63 -21.92 -9.14
CA ASP A 226 -9.51 -23.37 -9.40
C ASP A 226 -10.81 -23.97 -9.96
N GLU A 227 -11.93 -23.30 -9.73
CA GLU A 227 -13.25 -23.67 -10.23
C GLU A 227 -13.35 -23.65 -11.77
N PRO A 228 -14.31 -24.40 -12.36
CA PRO A 228 -14.61 -24.32 -13.78
C PRO A 228 -14.96 -22.90 -14.23
N ARG A 229 -14.63 -22.55 -15.48
CA ARG A 229 -14.94 -21.24 -16.05
C ARG A 229 -16.45 -20.98 -15.98
N GLY A 230 -16.82 -19.81 -15.45
CA GLY A 230 -18.22 -19.40 -15.29
C GLY A 230 -18.90 -19.88 -14.01
N ALA A 231 -18.21 -20.64 -13.14
CA ALA A 231 -18.74 -21.02 -11.83
C ALA A 231 -18.82 -19.83 -10.85
N VAL A 232 -17.91 -18.88 -11.00
CA VAL A 232 -17.84 -17.65 -10.20
C VAL A 232 -17.63 -16.49 -11.15
N SER A 233 -18.43 -15.43 -11.01
CA SER A 233 -18.28 -14.20 -11.81
C SER A 233 -17.47 -13.17 -11.03
N GLU A 234 -17.94 -12.73 -9.87
CA GLU A 234 -17.29 -11.69 -9.07
C GLU A 234 -16.90 -12.22 -7.68
N VAL A 235 -15.69 -11.87 -7.25
CA VAL A 235 -15.17 -12.20 -5.92
C VAL A 235 -14.55 -10.96 -5.31
N ARG A 236 -15.06 -10.50 -4.16
CA ARG A 236 -14.33 -9.55 -3.32
C ARG A 236 -13.21 -10.28 -2.60
N VAL A 237 -12.01 -9.73 -2.66
CA VAL A 237 -10.84 -10.19 -1.93
C VAL A 237 -10.40 -9.10 -0.97
N VAL A 238 -10.47 -9.40 0.33
CA VAL A 238 -9.89 -8.58 1.40
C VAL A 238 -8.63 -9.28 1.88
N PHE A 239 -7.50 -8.57 1.88
CA PHE A 239 -6.20 -9.17 2.16
C PHE A 239 -5.28 -8.22 2.93
N LEU A 240 -4.37 -8.79 3.71
CA LEU A 240 -3.27 -8.05 4.31
C LEU A 240 -2.01 -8.31 3.47
N THR A 241 -1.33 -7.25 3.11
CA THR A 241 -0.06 -7.31 2.37
C THR A 241 0.97 -6.39 3.00
N ASP A 242 2.20 -6.50 2.56
CA ASP A 242 3.30 -5.65 2.99
C ASP A 242 4.16 -5.19 1.82
N ALA A 243 5.03 -4.22 2.07
CA ALA A 243 6.09 -3.83 1.14
C ALA A 243 7.37 -3.45 1.92
N PRO A 244 8.57 -3.71 1.37
CA PRO A 244 9.79 -3.24 2.01
C PRO A 244 9.79 -1.71 2.06
N ARG A 245 10.20 -1.11 3.18
CA ARG A 245 10.25 0.36 3.32
C ARG A 245 11.17 1.01 2.28
N THR A 246 12.25 0.31 1.90
CA THR A 246 13.18 0.75 0.87
C THR A 246 12.54 0.95 -0.51
N TYR A 247 11.37 0.33 -0.76
CA TYR A 247 10.59 0.55 -1.97
C TYR A 247 10.10 1.99 -2.11
N PHE A 248 9.86 2.66 -0.99
CA PHE A 248 9.31 4.01 -0.99
C PHE A 248 10.37 5.10 -0.86
N GLY A 249 11.53 4.77 -0.31
CA GLY A 249 12.66 5.68 -0.19
C GLY A 249 13.84 5.01 0.53
N THR A 250 15.05 5.23 0.02
CA THR A 250 16.29 4.78 0.65
C THR A 250 17.47 5.58 0.09
N GLU A 251 18.57 5.64 0.83
CA GLU A 251 19.81 6.22 0.31
C GLU A 251 20.32 5.42 -0.89
N LEU A 252 20.81 6.12 -1.91
CA LEU A 252 21.34 5.50 -3.12
C LEU A 252 22.74 4.90 -2.87
N PRO A 253 23.01 3.67 -3.32
CA PRO A 253 24.32 3.05 -3.17
C PRO A 253 25.37 3.73 -4.08
N ARG A 254 26.62 3.79 -3.60
CA ARG A 254 27.76 4.38 -4.32
C ARG A 254 28.60 3.34 -5.07
N THR A 255 27.93 2.37 -5.68
CA THR A 255 28.57 1.36 -6.54
C THR A 255 28.52 1.79 -8.01
N ARG A 256 28.94 0.94 -8.95
CA ARG A 256 28.82 1.21 -10.40
C ARG A 256 27.37 1.10 -10.87
N ALA A 257 27.00 1.89 -11.88
CA ALA A 257 25.66 1.84 -12.48
C ALA A 257 25.32 0.46 -13.06
N ASP A 258 26.33 -0.22 -13.64
CA ASP A 258 26.22 -1.56 -14.22
C ASP A 258 26.43 -2.71 -13.22
N ALA A 259 26.37 -2.44 -11.90
CA ALA A 259 26.63 -3.48 -10.88
C ALA A 259 25.67 -4.67 -10.94
N LEU A 260 24.48 -4.50 -11.52
CA LEU A 260 23.46 -5.55 -11.69
C LEU A 260 23.27 -5.95 -13.16
N ILE A 261 24.25 -5.70 -14.03
CA ILE A 261 24.12 -5.96 -15.49
C ILE A 261 23.69 -7.40 -15.81
N ASP A 262 24.13 -8.38 -15.01
CA ASP A 262 23.81 -9.79 -15.21
C ASP A 262 22.34 -10.13 -14.87
N GLU A 263 21.66 -9.25 -14.13
CA GLU A 263 20.22 -9.35 -13.84
C GLU A 263 19.35 -8.58 -14.84
N VAL A 264 19.95 -7.71 -15.66
CA VAL A 264 19.22 -6.93 -16.66
C VAL A 264 18.82 -7.85 -17.82
N PRO A 265 17.53 -7.91 -18.20
CA PRO A 265 17.11 -8.64 -19.38
C PRO A 265 17.85 -8.19 -20.64
N GLN A 266 18.10 -9.12 -21.57
CA GLN A 266 18.85 -8.81 -22.78
C GLN A 266 18.17 -7.71 -23.61
N VAL A 267 18.87 -6.60 -23.80
CA VAL A 267 18.42 -5.48 -24.63
C VAL A 267 18.84 -5.72 -26.09
N PRO A 268 17.93 -5.56 -27.08
CA PRO A 268 18.30 -5.68 -28.49
C PRO A 268 19.45 -4.74 -28.85
N ALA A 269 20.47 -5.25 -29.56
CA ALA A 269 21.72 -4.53 -29.78
C ALA A 269 21.55 -3.14 -30.43
N SER A 270 20.54 -2.94 -31.30
CA SER A 270 20.23 -1.63 -31.86
C SER A 270 19.67 -0.66 -30.83
N VAL A 271 18.83 -1.16 -29.92
CA VAL A 271 18.26 -0.36 -28.82
C VAL A 271 19.35 -0.04 -27.79
N GLN A 272 20.20 -1.00 -27.45
CA GLN A 272 21.34 -0.77 -26.56
C GLN A 272 22.23 0.37 -27.06
N ARG A 273 22.68 0.29 -28.33
CA ARG A 273 23.51 1.36 -28.93
C ARG A 273 22.82 2.71 -28.90
N ARG A 274 21.52 2.76 -29.22
CA ARG A 274 20.75 4.01 -29.22
C ARG A 274 20.56 4.57 -27.81
N GLY A 275 20.32 3.70 -26.83
CA GLY A 275 20.23 4.07 -25.42
C GLY A 275 21.55 4.63 -24.88
N GLU A 276 22.67 4.01 -25.24
CA GLU A 276 24.01 4.49 -24.89
C GLU A 276 24.36 5.81 -25.58
N GLU A 277 23.99 5.98 -26.86
CA GLU A 277 24.16 7.24 -27.57
C GLU A 277 23.37 8.38 -26.90
N PHE A 278 22.14 8.11 -26.48
CA PHE A 278 21.34 9.07 -25.74
C PHE A 278 21.95 9.36 -24.35
N ALA A 279 22.34 8.33 -23.61
CA ALA A 279 23.00 8.48 -22.30
C ALA A 279 24.30 9.30 -22.41
N ALA A 280 25.10 9.10 -23.45
CA ALA A 280 26.33 9.86 -23.67
C ALA A 280 26.07 11.37 -23.86
N ARG A 281 24.90 11.77 -24.39
CA ARG A 281 24.49 13.20 -24.47
C ARG A 281 24.26 13.81 -23.09
N LEU A 282 23.87 12.99 -22.12
CA LEU A 282 23.75 13.36 -20.71
C LEU A 282 25.07 13.23 -19.96
N ASN A 283 26.18 12.94 -20.66
CA ASN A 283 27.49 12.61 -20.08
C ASN A 283 27.45 11.36 -19.18
N LEU A 284 26.57 10.41 -19.48
CA LEU A 284 26.40 9.16 -18.74
C LEU A 284 27.03 7.97 -19.47
N HIS A 285 27.61 7.05 -18.71
CA HIS A 285 28.10 5.77 -19.20
C HIS A 285 28.09 4.69 -18.10
N ARG A 286 28.10 3.40 -18.50
CA ARG A 286 27.92 2.24 -17.60
C ARG A 286 28.82 2.20 -16.37
N GLY A 287 30.07 2.62 -16.54
CA GLY A 287 31.08 2.61 -15.46
C GLY A 287 31.00 3.77 -14.45
N MET A 288 30.02 4.68 -14.57
CA MET A 288 29.83 5.76 -13.59
C MET A 288 29.25 5.25 -12.27
N PRO A 289 29.35 6.03 -11.17
CA PRO A 289 28.63 5.74 -9.94
C PRO A 289 27.11 5.67 -10.15
N PHE A 290 26.46 4.72 -9.49
CA PHE A 290 25.03 4.43 -9.61
C PHE A 290 24.19 5.61 -9.13
N ASP A 291 24.51 6.18 -7.96
CA ASP A 291 23.84 7.36 -7.41
C ASP A 291 23.87 8.56 -8.36
N VAL A 292 25.04 8.84 -8.96
CA VAL A 292 25.21 9.91 -9.95
C VAL A 292 24.40 9.61 -11.22
N THR A 293 24.52 8.39 -11.75
CA THR A 293 23.86 7.98 -13.00
C THR A 293 22.34 8.01 -12.87
N LEU A 294 21.82 7.41 -11.80
CA LEU A 294 20.39 7.38 -11.51
C LEU A 294 19.85 8.78 -11.26
N SER A 295 20.55 9.60 -10.47
CA SER A 295 20.12 10.99 -10.20
C SER A 295 20.01 11.81 -11.47
N GLU A 296 20.97 11.68 -12.40
CA GLU A 296 20.95 12.44 -13.65
C GLU A 296 19.85 11.94 -14.62
N LEU A 297 19.64 10.63 -14.72
CA LEU A 297 18.51 10.08 -15.47
C LEU A 297 17.18 10.59 -14.91
N VAL A 298 16.99 10.48 -13.59
CA VAL A 298 15.76 10.94 -12.93
C VAL A 298 15.56 12.44 -13.11
N ARG A 299 16.62 13.24 -12.96
CA ARG A 299 16.58 14.68 -13.23
C ARG A 299 16.09 14.96 -14.65
N TRP A 300 16.68 14.32 -15.66
CA TRP A 300 16.32 14.52 -17.07
C TRP A 300 14.85 14.17 -17.35
N PHE A 301 14.39 13.00 -16.91
CA PHE A 301 13.03 12.53 -17.19
C PHE A 301 11.95 13.21 -16.35
N ARG A 302 12.29 13.74 -15.16
CA ARG A 302 11.40 14.61 -14.37
C ARG A 302 11.21 15.99 -14.99
N ASP A 303 12.18 16.44 -15.77
CA ASP A 303 12.17 17.75 -16.44
C ASP A 303 11.37 17.78 -17.75
N PHE A 304 10.71 16.67 -18.10
CA PHE A 304 9.76 16.65 -19.22
C PHE A 304 8.64 17.66 -18.99
N GLU A 305 8.08 18.18 -20.08
CA GLU A 305 6.90 19.03 -20.07
C GLU A 305 5.77 18.39 -20.88
N GLU A 306 4.54 18.59 -20.40
CA GLU A 306 3.34 18.20 -21.12
C GLU A 306 3.13 19.16 -22.31
N SER A 307 2.81 18.64 -23.50
CA SER A 307 2.69 19.46 -24.71
C SER A 307 1.77 18.85 -25.76
N ALA A 308 0.88 19.66 -26.33
CA ALA A 308 0.07 19.35 -27.50
C ALA A 308 0.91 19.06 -28.75
N GLU A 309 2.05 19.73 -28.85
CA GLU A 309 2.99 19.56 -29.95
C GLU A 309 4.01 18.48 -29.59
N PRO A 310 3.99 17.30 -30.25
CA PRO A 310 4.96 16.25 -29.99
C PRO A 310 6.37 16.64 -30.47
N PRO A 311 7.41 15.95 -29.99
CA PRO A 311 8.75 16.09 -30.53
C PRO A 311 8.80 15.83 -32.04
N ARG A 312 9.78 16.46 -32.70
CA ARG A 312 10.05 16.26 -34.13
C ARG A 312 10.17 14.77 -34.44
N ASP A 313 9.47 14.31 -35.47
CA ASP A 313 9.55 12.93 -35.93
C ASP A 313 10.85 12.68 -36.73
N THR A 314 11.74 11.85 -36.20
CA THR A 314 12.96 11.39 -36.90
C THR A 314 12.86 9.96 -37.40
N GLY A 315 11.72 9.30 -37.19
CA GLY A 315 11.51 7.87 -37.43
C GLY A 315 12.01 6.97 -36.28
N ASP A 316 12.53 7.54 -35.19
CA ASP A 316 12.97 6.86 -33.99
C ASP A 316 12.22 7.44 -32.78
N ILE A 317 11.04 6.87 -32.49
CA ILE A 317 10.14 7.39 -31.45
C ILE A 317 10.79 7.39 -30.06
N TYR A 318 11.66 6.43 -29.76
CA TYR A 318 12.42 6.44 -28.50
C TYR A 318 13.34 7.67 -28.44
N TRP A 319 14.12 7.90 -29.48
CA TRP A 319 15.01 9.05 -29.55
C TRP A 319 14.24 10.37 -29.48
N ASP A 320 13.16 10.48 -30.23
CA ASP A 320 12.34 11.70 -30.31
C ASP A 320 11.75 12.06 -28.94
N LEU A 321 11.18 11.09 -28.24
CA LEU A 321 10.60 11.30 -26.90
C LEU A 321 11.69 11.59 -25.87
N ALA A 322 12.75 10.76 -25.82
CA ALA A 322 13.82 10.89 -24.83
C ALA A 322 14.56 12.23 -24.94
N ASN A 323 14.89 12.66 -26.17
CA ASN A 323 15.60 13.91 -26.42
C ASN A 323 14.68 15.13 -26.46
N GLY A 324 13.41 14.96 -26.84
CA GLY A 324 12.47 16.06 -26.96
C GLY A 324 11.97 16.63 -25.63
N GLN A 325 12.06 15.86 -24.54
CA GLN A 325 11.53 16.21 -23.20
C GLN A 325 10.06 16.66 -23.23
N ARG A 326 9.27 16.15 -24.18
CA ARG A 326 7.83 16.39 -24.24
C ARG A 326 7.09 15.08 -24.02
N GLY A 327 6.24 15.05 -23.02
CA GLY A 327 5.43 13.88 -22.71
C GLY A 327 4.95 13.77 -21.28
N VAL A 328 3.91 12.97 -21.16
CA VAL A 328 3.25 12.59 -19.90
C VAL A 328 3.92 11.35 -19.27
N CYS A 329 3.41 10.90 -18.13
CA CYS A 329 3.97 9.82 -17.30
C CYS A 329 4.51 8.61 -18.08
N ARG A 330 3.70 8.04 -18.98
CA ARG A 330 4.07 6.86 -19.79
C ARG A 330 5.29 7.08 -20.71
N HIS A 331 5.46 8.28 -21.26
CA HIS A 331 6.60 8.61 -22.12
C HIS A 331 7.89 8.75 -21.30
N ARG A 332 7.78 9.36 -20.11
CA ARG A 332 8.90 9.52 -19.16
C ARG A 332 9.41 8.16 -18.73
N ALA A 333 8.50 7.29 -18.27
CA ALA A 333 8.84 5.93 -17.83
C ALA A 333 9.40 5.09 -18.99
N TYR A 334 8.81 5.19 -20.19
CA TYR A 334 9.30 4.48 -21.38
C TYR A 334 10.74 4.85 -21.76
N GLY A 335 11.03 6.14 -21.88
CA GLY A 335 12.37 6.61 -22.22
C GLY A 335 13.39 6.27 -21.13
N PHE A 336 12.99 6.39 -19.85
CA PHE A 336 13.83 6.07 -18.71
C PHE A 336 14.25 4.60 -18.73
N VAL A 337 13.30 3.66 -18.85
CA VAL A 337 13.59 2.22 -18.75
C VAL A 337 14.52 1.77 -19.86
N ILE A 338 14.30 2.23 -21.09
CA ILE A 338 15.19 1.91 -22.22
C ILE A 338 16.61 2.44 -21.96
N THR A 339 16.74 3.69 -21.52
CA THR A 339 18.05 4.29 -21.24
C THR A 339 18.76 3.58 -20.09
N ALA A 340 18.04 3.31 -19.00
CA ALA A 340 18.57 2.66 -17.81
C ALA A 340 19.07 1.23 -18.12
N GLN A 341 18.27 0.41 -18.80
CA GLN A 341 18.70 -0.93 -19.20
C GLN A 341 19.85 -0.91 -20.20
N ALA A 342 19.89 0.08 -21.11
CA ALA A 342 21.04 0.27 -22.01
C ALA A 342 22.34 0.61 -21.25
N LEU A 343 22.24 1.19 -20.05
CA LEU A 343 23.37 1.46 -19.15
C LEU A 343 23.69 0.30 -18.20
N GLY A 344 22.90 -0.77 -18.20
CA GLY A 344 23.06 -1.90 -17.27
C GLY A 344 22.37 -1.72 -15.92
N ILE A 345 21.46 -0.76 -15.81
CA ILE A 345 20.62 -0.57 -14.63
C ILE A 345 19.34 -1.40 -14.81
N HIS A 346 19.06 -2.29 -13.85
CA HIS A 346 17.86 -3.10 -13.87
C HIS A 346 16.64 -2.24 -13.50
N ALA A 347 15.88 -1.84 -14.53
CA ALA A 347 14.72 -0.98 -14.41
C ALA A 347 13.47 -1.64 -15.01
N ARG A 348 12.31 -1.35 -14.44
CA ARG A 348 10.99 -1.80 -14.92
C ARG A 348 10.10 -0.61 -15.19
N PHE A 349 9.31 -0.72 -16.24
CA PHE A 349 8.20 0.18 -16.50
C PHE A 349 6.99 -0.35 -15.74
N VAL A 350 6.32 0.51 -14.98
CA VAL A 350 5.15 0.12 -14.20
C VAL A 350 4.02 1.07 -14.48
N GLN A 351 2.81 0.53 -14.65
CA GLN A 351 1.62 1.33 -14.89
C GLN A 351 0.38 0.74 -14.20
N ASN A 352 -0.62 1.58 -14.11
CA ASN A 352 -2.02 1.24 -13.86
C ASN A 352 -2.90 2.13 -14.76
N GLU A 353 -4.19 2.22 -14.47
CA GLU A 353 -5.13 2.98 -15.28
C GLU A 353 -4.86 4.49 -15.35
N ALA A 354 -4.14 5.05 -14.36
CA ALA A 354 -4.03 6.50 -14.17
C ALA A 354 -2.60 7.02 -14.20
N HIS A 355 -1.61 6.17 -13.94
CA HIS A 355 -0.23 6.60 -13.86
C HIS A 355 0.75 5.55 -14.37
N ALA A 356 1.92 6.02 -14.78
CA ALA A 356 3.07 5.21 -15.11
C ALA A 356 4.33 5.76 -14.43
N TRP A 357 5.12 4.87 -13.84
CA TRP A 357 6.34 5.16 -13.11
C TRP A 357 7.39 4.10 -13.40
N VAL A 358 8.54 4.19 -12.73
CA VAL A 358 9.62 3.20 -12.89
C VAL A 358 9.98 2.57 -11.55
N GLU A 359 10.37 1.30 -11.60
CA GLU A 359 11.02 0.62 -10.49
C GLU A 359 12.47 0.36 -10.86
N VAL A 360 13.40 0.59 -9.96
CA VAL A 360 14.84 0.31 -10.17
C VAL A 360 15.32 -0.66 -9.11
N HIS A 361 15.95 -1.76 -9.52
CA HIS A 361 16.60 -2.69 -8.59
C HIS A 361 17.90 -2.05 -8.12
N LEU A 362 17.99 -1.80 -6.82
CA LEU A 362 19.15 -1.20 -6.21
C LEU A 362 20.21 -2.28 -5.92
N PRO A 363 21.48 -2.02 -6.26
CA PRO A 363 22.60 -2.86 -5.85
C PRO A 363 22.71 -3.03 -4.32
N GLU A 364 23.64 -3.88 -3.89
CA GLU A 364 23.93 -4.13 -2.45
C GLU A 364 22.73 -4.70 -1.68
N SER A 365 21.88 -5.46 -2.37
CA SER A 365 20.71 -6.14 -1.77
C SER A 365 19.69 -5.19 -1.11
N ARG A 366 19.62 -3.93 -1.57
CA ARG A 366 18.62 -2.95 -1.09
C ARG A 366 17.22 -3.18 -1.69
N GLY A 367 17.14 -4.02 -2.72
CA GLY A 367 15.92 -4.41 -3.43
C GLY A 367 15.37 -3.31 -4.32
N TRP A 368 14.06 -3.27 -4.54
CA TRP A 368 13.46 -2.35 -5.50
C TRP A 368 13.22 -0.97 -4.91
N LEU A 369 13.37 0.09 -5.71
CA LEU A 369 12.97 1.47 -5.40
C LEU A 369 11.93 1.94 -6.43
N ARG A 370 10.79 2.44 -5.95
CA ARG A 370 9.80 3.14 -6.76
C ARG A 370 10.26 4.56 -7.05
N ILE A 371 10.22 4.97 -8.31
CA ILE A 371 10.57 6.33 -8.73
C ILE A 371 9.43 6.92 -9.53
N ASP A 372 8.79 7.94 -8.97
CA ASP A 372 7.86 8.78 -9.69
C ASP A 372 8.61 9.81 -10.55
N LEU A 373 8.36 9.76 -11.86
CA LEU A 373 8.91 10.71 -12.84
C LEU A 373 7.94 11.86 -13.14
N GLY A 374 6.74 11.86 -12.55
CA GLY A 374 5.70 12.87 -12.76
C GLY A 374 4.92 12.65 -14.06
N GLY A 375 4.26 13.70 -14.56
CA GLY A 375 3.50 13.63 -15.81
C GLY A 375 2.09 13.04 -15.71
N SER A 376 1.56 12.90 -14.49
CA SER A 376 0.12 12.65 -14.20
C SER A 376 -0.55 13.68 -13.25
N PRO A 377 0.05 14.85 -12.92
CA PRO A 377 -0.49 15.63 -11.81
C PRO A 377 -1.86 16.27 -12.15
N ARG A 378 -2.15 16.56 -13.42
CA ARG A 378 -3.45 17.13 -13.84
C ARG A 378 -4.43 16.02 -14.24
N GLY A 379 -5.67 16.11 -13.73
CA GLY A 379 -6.78 15.27 -14.19
C GLY A 379 -6.97 13.93 -13.47
N LEU A 380 -6.21 13.62 -12.42
CA LEU A 380 -6.48 12.44 -11.61
C LEU A 380 -7.79 12.63 -10.83
N SER A 381 -8.74 11.73 -11.05
CA SER A 381 -9.97 11.63 -10.27
C SER A 381 -9.88 10.39 -9.37
N PRO A 382 -9.37 10.52 -8.13
CA PRO A 382 -9.29 9.40 -7.22
C PRO A 382 -10.69 9.00 -6.74
N HIS A 383 -10.92 7.70 -6.65
CA HIS A 383 -12.12 7.08 -6.11
C HIS A 383 -11.73 6.22 -4.91
N ASN A 384 -12.61 6.14 -3.91
CA ASN A 384 -12.43 5.33 -2.71
C ASN A 384 -11.20 5.76 -1.88
N THR A 385 -10.91 7.07 -1.80
CA THR A 385 -9.77 7.61 -1.04
C THR A 385 -10.13 8.42 0.20
N ASP A 386 -11.37 8.90 0.31
CA ASP A 386 -11.74 9.95 1.28
C ASP A 386 -11.62 9.50 2.75
N GLU A 387 -11.82 8.21 3.01
CA GLU A 387 -11.71 7.60 4.36
C GLU A 387 -10.37 6.86 4.56
N ARG A 388 -9.40 7.06 3.66
CA ARG A 388 -8.12 6.33 3.69
C ARG A 388 -6.97 7.28 4.01
N PRO A 389 -6.25 7.09 5.13
CA PRO A 389 -5.06 7.89 5.40
C PRO A 389 -4.00 7.63 4.33
N ARG A 390 -3.28 8.69 3.96
CA ARG A 390 -2.22 8.62 2.96
C ARG A 390 -0.95 8.02 3.55
N TYR A 391 -0.40 7.04 2.86
CA TYR A 391 0.92 6.50 3.19
C TYR A 391 2.01 7.56 2.97
N ARG A 392 2.87 7.75 3.97
CA ARG A 392 3.99 8.68 3.99
C ARG A 392 5.24 7.88 4.33
N PRO A 393 6.19 7.76 3.39
CA PRO A 393 7.46 7.12 3.69
C PRO A 393 8.26 7.96 4.69
N ASP A 394 8.95 7.30 5.62
CA ASP A 394 9.83 7.97 6.58
C ASP A 394 11.05 8.62 5.92
N VAL A 395 11.45 8.08 4.77
CA VAL A 395 12.57 8.59 3.97
C VAL A 395 12.01 9.49 2.86
N PRO A 396 12.39 10.78 2.82
CA PRO A 396 11.98 11.66 1.73
C PRO A 396 12.58 11.19 0.40
N ASP A 397 11.93 11.53 -0.71
CA ASP A 397 12.46 11.26 -2.06
C ASP A 397 13.88 11.83 -2.21
N PRO A 398 14.91 10.97 -2.33
CA PRO A 398 16.31 11.41 -2.36
C PRO A 398 16.75 11.92 -3.74
N LEU A 399 15.88 11.81 -4.75
CA LEU A 399 16.23 12.07 -6.14
C LEU A 399 15.98 13.54 -6.53
N PRO A 400 16.70 14.07 -7.54
CA PRO A 400 16.54 15.45 -7.97
C PRO A 400 15.09 15.80 -8.35
N ARG A 401 14.64 16.99 -7.95
CA ARG A 401 13.29 17.52 -8.22
C ARG A 401 13.42 18.82 -9.01
N PRO A 402 13.58 18.77 -10.34
CA PRO A 402 13.71 19.97 -11.16
C PRO A 402 12.42 20.82 -11.11
N ASP A 403 12.53 22.10 -11.48
CA ASP A 403 11.42 23.05 -11.33
C ASP A 403 10.16 22.62 -12.09
N ALA A 404 10.31 22.03 -13.29
CA ALA A 404 9.16 21.54 -14.07
C ALA A 404 8.36 20.48 -13.29
N TYR A 405 9.06 19.55 -12.62
CA TYR A 405 8.43 18.53 -11.77
C TYR A 405 7.72 19.15 -10.56
N VAL A 406 8.38 20.06 -9.85
CA VAL A 406 7.81 20.72 -8.67
C VAL A 406 6.59 21.57 -9.04
N ARG A 407 6.67 22.38 -10.10
CA ARG A 407 5.55 23.21 -10.57
C ARG A 407 4.33 22.37 -10.92
N ALA A 408 4.52 21.26 -11.64
CA ALA A 408 3.41 20.43 -12.08
C ALA A 408 2.62 19.85 -10.88
N TYR A 409 3.30 19.43 -9.81
CA TYR A 409 2.66 18.96 -8.58
C TYR A 409 2.01 20.08 -7.76
N GLN A 410 2.62 21.26 -7.69
CA GLN A 410 2.02 22.42 -7.02
C GLN A 410 0.73 22.86 -7.72
N GLU A 411 0.70 22.83 -9.04
CA GLU A 411 -0.49 23.18 -9.80
C GLU A 411 -1.62 22.17 -9.61
N ALA A 412 -1.31 20.88 -9.60
CA ALA A 412 -2.29 19.84 -9.29
C ALA A 412 -2.88 19.97 -7.89
N ALA A 413 -2.05 20.24 -6.88
CA ALA A 413 -2.53 20.48 -5.53
C ALA A 413 -3.53 21.65 -5.49
N ARG A 414 -3.23 22.76 -6.17
CA ARG A 414 -4.15 23.92 -6.28
C ARG A 414 -5.48 23.55 -6.95
N LEU A 415 -5.44 22.79 -8.05
CA LEU A 415 -6.65 22.36 -8.75
C LEU A 415 -7.52 21.44 -7.88
N SER A 416 -6.92 20.58 -7.06
CA SER A 416 -7.64 19.75 -6.10
C SER A 416 -8.27 20.58 -4.97
N GLU A 417 -7.57 21.59 -4.46
CA GLU A 417 -8.11 22.53 -3.46
C GLU A 417 -9.31 23.32 -4.01
N ASP A 418 -9.19 23.87 -5.21
CA ASP A 418 -10.27 24.62 -5.87
C ASP A 418 -11.51 23.75 -6.11
N ALA A 419 -11.33 22.51 -6.56
CA ALA A 419 -12.43 21.55 -6.72
C ALA A 419 -13.17 21.26 -5.41
N SER A 420 -12.43 21.10 -4.30
CA SER A 420 -13.00 20.88 -2.96
C SER A 420 -13.72 22.11 -2.39
N SER A 421 -13.28 23.31 -2.75
CA SER A 421 -13.94 24.56 -2.33
C SER A 421 -15.27 24.78 -3.06
N SER A 422 -15.33 24.41 -4.35
CA SER A 422 -16.53 24.57 -5.19
C SER A 422 -17.68 23.63 -4.81
N SER A 423 -17.39 22.46 -4.24
CA SER A 423 -18.41 21.53 -3.72
C SER A 423 -18.99 21.96 -2.36
N SER A 424 -18.31 22.85 -1.63
CA SER A 424 -18.77 23.40 -0.35
C SER A 424 -19.67 24.64 -0.46
N SER A 425 -19.73 25.27 -1.64
CA SER A 425 -20.55 26.47 -1.91
C SER A 425 -21.93 26.19 -2.54
N GLY A 426 -22.34 24.93 -2.63
CA GLY A 426 -23.59 24.50 -3.29
C GLY A 426 -24.78 24.27 -2.34
N SER A 427 -24.99 25.11 -1.33
CA SER A 427 -26.22 25.09 -0.53
C SER A 427 -26.73 26.50 -0.30
N GLY A 428 -27.66 26.94 -1.14
CA GLY A 428 -28.38 28.19 -0.96
C GLY A 428 -28.80 28.84 -2.27
N GLY A 429 -30.00 28.53 -2.76
CA GLY A 429 -30.59 29.31 -3.87
C GLY A 429 -31.70 28.61 -4.62
N SER A 430 -32.85 28.42 -3.97
CA SER A 430 -34.11 28.17 -4.66
C SER A 430 -34.54 29.43 -5.41
N SER A 431 -34.67 29.35 -6.73
CA SER A 431 -35.64 30.14 -7.49
C SER A 431 -35.90 29.55 -8.88
N SER A 432 -37.17 29.19 -9.06
CA SER A 432 -37.87 28.90 -10.31
C SER A 432 -37.64 29.92 -11.43
N ALA A 433 -37.51 29.46 -12.68
CA ALA A 433 -38.38 29.81 -13.81
C ALA A 433 -37.76 29.44 -15.17
N THR A 434 -38.48 28.61 -15.91
CA THR A 434 -38.79 28.70 -17.36
C THR A 434 -37.70 29.16 -18.32
N GLY A 435 -37.24 28.23 -19.17
CA GLY A 435 -36.48 28.54 -20.38
C GLY A 435 -37.31 29.22 -21.46
N THR A 436 -36.74 30.23 -22.11
CA THR A 436 -37.03 30.61 -23.49
C THR A 436 -35.79 31.32 -24.05
N GLY A 437 -35.40 30.98 -25.27
CA GLY A 437 -34.09 31.30 -25.85
C GLY A 437 -33.91 32.72 -26.41
N GLY A 438 -32.84 32.89 -27.19
CA GLY A 438 -32.67 34.02 -28.12
C GLY A 438 -31.45 34.89 -27.87
N ASN A 439 -30.38 34.56 -28.60
CA ASN A 439 -29.51 35.41 -29.43
C ASN A 439 -29.33 36.93 -29.15
N GLU A 440 -28.06 37.34 -29.32
CA GLU A 440 -27.55 38.65 -29.79
C GLU A 440 -27.66 39.93 -28.95
N GLY A 441 -26.54 40.67 -28.89
CA GLY A 441 -26.56 42.13 -29.09
C GLY A 441 -26.15 43.03 -27.92
N ALA A 442 -24.86 43.38 -27.90
CA ALA A 442 -24.26 44.71 -27.72
C ALA A 442 -24.87 45.80 -26.78
N THR A 443 -23.91 46.48 -26.12
CA THR A 443 -23.82 47.92 -25.79
C THR A 443 -24.44 48.52 -24.51
N SER A 444 -23.50 48.96 -23.66
CA SER A 444 -23.33 50.30 -23.06
C SER A 444 -24.16 50.77 -21.85
N THR A 445 -23.37 51.14 -20.82
CA THR A 445 -23.49 52.28 -19.89
C THR A 445 -24.66 52.33 -18.90
N THR A 446 -24.35 52.45 -17.60
CA THR A 446 -24.42 53.72 -16.84
C THR A 446 -23.80 53.57 -15.43
N GLN A 447 -23.16 54.66 -15.00
CA GLN A 447 -22.44 54.92 -13.75
C GLN A 447 -23.29 54.82 -12.46
N GLY A 448 -22.63 54.60 -11.31
CA GLY A 448 -22.89 55.42 -10.13
C GLY A 448 -22.62 54.82 -8.74
N HIS A 449 -21.60 55.37 -8.06
CA HIS A 449 -21.47 55.63 -6.60
C HIS A 449 -21.39 54.40 -5.65
N GLY A 450 -20.43 54.27 -4.74
CA GLY A 450 -19.41 55.18 -4.23
C GLY A 450 -18.41 54.47 -3.30
N ALA A 451 -17.29 55.15 -3.03
CA ALA A 451 -16.28 54.77 -2.05
C ALA A 451 -16.80 54.95 -0.60
N PRO A 452 -16.11 54.35 0.39
CA PRO A 452 -15.13 55.18 1.09
C PRO A 452 -13.78 54.48 1.39
N GLN A 453 -12.72 55.27 1.37
CA GLN A 453 -11.45 55.00 2.03
C GLN A 453 -11.52 55.45 3.51
N GLY A 454 -10.76 54.79 4.40
CA GLY A 454 -10.45 55.38 5.72
C GLY A 454 -9.82 54.46 6.77
N GLY A 455 -8.49 54.32 6.75
CA GLY A 455 -7.64 54.36 7.95
C GLY A 455 -7.34 53.07 8.73
N PRO A 456 -6.13 52.94 9.34
CA PRO A 456 -5.60 51.69 9.87
C PRO A 456 -6.00 51.45 11.34
N VAL A 457 -6.38 50.21 11.67
CA VAL A 457 -6.60 49.80 13.07
C VAL A 457 -5.75 48.57 13.41
N ARG A 458 -4.69 48.89 14.15
CA ARG A 458 -3.96 48.13 15.17
C ARG A 458 -4.44 46.70 15.45
N ALA A 459 -3.50 45.76 15.32
CA ALA A 459 -3.61 44.37 15.75
C ALA A 459 -4.02 44.24 17.22
N GLN A 460 -5.08 43.45 17.46
CA GLN A 460 -5.26 42.71 18.70
C GLN A 460 -5.45 41.23 18.32
N VAL A 461 -4.59 40.41 18.90
CA VAL A 461 -4.69 38.95 18.91
C VAL A 461 -5.88 38.63 19.79
N GLU A 462 -6.97 38.15 19.20
CA GLU A 462 -8.01 37.43 19.92
C GLU A 462 -7.87 35.94 19.57
N GLU A 463 -7.51 35.16 20.59
CA GLU A 463 -7.64 33.72 20.60
C GLU A 463 -9.12 33.36 20.36
N GLY A 464 -9.44 33.03 19.11
CA GLY A 464 -10.73 32.47 18.75
C GLY A 464 -10.85 31.05 19.30
N THR A 465 -11.47 30.92 20.47
CA THR A 465 -12.11 29.67 20.91
C THR A 465 -13.26 29.33 19.95
N ALA A 466 -12.94 28.56 18.91
CA ALA A 466 -13.92 27.92 18.05
C ALA A 466 -14.62 26.77 18.80
N GLY A 467 -15.94 26.67 18.63
CA GLY A 467 -16.86 25.86 19.40
C GLY A 467 -16.47 24.39 19.56
N ARG A 468 -16.31 23.95 20.81
CA ARG A 468 -16.21 22.55 21.18
C ARG A 468 -17.63 22.01 21.31
N GLU A 469 -18.09 21.26 20.32
CA GLU A 469 -19.25 20.39 20.49
C GLU A 469 -19.00 19.51 21.74
N SER A 470 -19.96 19.51 22.67
CA SER A 470 -19.83 18.81 23.95
C SER A 470 -19.89 17.30 23.74
N ARG A 471 -18.74 16.65 23.54
CA ARG A 471 -18.62 15.19 23.46
C ARG A 471 -19.17 14.53 24.73
N ALA A 472 -19.84 13.39 24.58
CA ALA A 472 -20.40 12.66 25.70
C ALA A 472 -19.31 12.18 26.67
N ALA A 473 -19.59 12.20 27.98
CA ALA A 473 -18.65 11.73 29.00
C ALA A 473 -18.51 10.20 28.94
N LEU A 474 -17.27 9.73 28.86
CA LEU A 474 -16.92 8.32 28.80
C LEU A 474 -16.55 7.80 30.20
N ASP A 475 -17.17 6.71 30.63
CA ASP A 475 -16.80 5.94 31.81
C ASP A 475 -15.99 4.71 31.37
N LEU A 476 -14.79 4.57 31.94
CA LEU A 476 -13.87 3.47 31.63
C LEU A 476 -13.61 2.69 32.92
N ARG A 477 -13.86 1.38 32.89
CA ARG A 477 -13.75 0.50 34.06
C ARG A 477 -12.85 -0.69 33.77
N LEU A 478 -12.10 -1.10 34.79
CA LEU A 478 -11.25 -2.29 34.74
C LEU A 478 -11.90 -3.42 35.53
N ASP A 479 -11.96 -4.59 34.90
CA ASP A 479 -12.45 -5.81 35.49
C ASP A 479 -11.25 -6.65 35.95
N LEU A 480 -10.48 -6.10 36.89
CA LEU A 480 -9.25 -6.68 37.43
C LEU A 480 -9.19 -6.53 38.96
N PRO A 481 -8.49 -7.42 39.68
CA PRO A 481 -8.23 -7.22 41.09
C PRO A 481 -7.35 -5.98 41.32
N SER A 482 -7.50 -5.33 42.47
CA SER A 482 -6.78 -4.09 42.81
C SER A 482 -5.26 -4.26 42.94
N THR A 483 -4.77 -5.49 42.94
CA THR A 483 -3.34 -5.81 42.97
C THR A 483 -3.12 -7.08 42.16
N ILE A 484 -2.10 -7.07 41.31
CA ILE A 484 -1.76 -8.18 40.42
C ILE A 484 -0.24 -8.34 40.44
N GLU A 485 0.24 -9.56 40.62
CA GLU A 485 1.65 -9.89 40.46
C GLU A 485 1.87 -10.49 39.07
N VAL A 486 2.74 -9.88 38.27
CA VAL A 486 3.14 -10.39 36.97
C VAL A 486 4.66 -10.38 36.88
N LEU A 487 5.23 -11.49 36.41
CA LEU A 487 6.67 -11.57 36.18
C LEU A 487 7.03 -10.87 34.87
N ARG A 488 8.20 -10.22 34.84
CA ARG A 488 8.77 -9.66 33.61
C ARG A 488 8.91 -10.76 32.55
N GLY A 489 8.61 -10.43 31.30
CA GLY A 489 8.54 -11.38 30.18
C GLY A 489 7.31 -12.29 30.19
N ARG A 490 6.33 -12.06 31.09
CA ARG A 490 5.01 -12.72 31.06
C ARG A 490 3.93 -11.75 30.60
N THR A 491 2.77 -12.28 30.27
CA THR A 491 1.62 -11.51 29.84
C THR A 491 0.76 -11.07 31.03
N LEU A 492 0.26 -9.84 30.95
CA LEU A 492 -0.77 -9.27 31.80
C LEU A 492 -2.07 -9.26 30.99
N GLU A 493 -3.06 -10.02 31.42
CA GLU A 493 -4.42 -9.92 30.88
C GLU A 493 -5.08 -8.67 31.45
N VAL A 494 -5.63 -7.83 30.57
CA VAL A 494 -6.42 -6.68 30.97
C VAL A 494 -7.79 -6.74 30.30
N THR A 495 -8.82 -6.69 31.14
CA THR A 495 -10.23 -6.69 30.75
C THR A 495 -10.94 -5.50 31.34
N GLY A 496 -11.94 -4.99 30.64
CA GLY A 496 -12.75 -3.90 31.14
C GLY A 496 -13.87 -3.47 30.20
N THR A 497 -14.53 -2.37 30.54
CA THR A 497 -15.64 -1.81 29.77
C THR A 497 -15.54 -0.30 29.61
N ALA A 498 -16.01 0.18 28.46
CA ALA A 498 -16.09 1.59 28.09
C ALA A 498 -17.56 1.94 27.78
N ARG A 499 -18.13 2.87 28.54
CA ARG A 499 -19.56 3.19 28.48
C ARG A 499 -19.83 4.68 28.47
N THR A 500 -20.92 5.08 27.83
CA THR A 500 -21.53 6.41 28.01
C THR A 500 -22.89 6.22 28.65
N ALA A 501 -23.09 6.79 29.85
CA ALA A 501 -24.20 6.42 30.73
C ALA A 501 -24.27 4.89 30.93
N ASP A 502 -25.10 4.18 30.14
CA ASP A 502 -25.27 2.72 30.20
C ASP A 502 -25.04 2.00 28.86
N LEU A 503 -24.70 2.74 27.79
CA LEU A 503 -24.44 2.17 26.46
C LEU A 503 -22.95 1.88 26.28
N GLY A 504 -22.64 0.66 25.84
CA GLY A 504 -21.30 0.29 25.41
C GLY A 504 -20.86 1.10 24.21
N VAL A 505 -19.63 1.63 24.25
CA VAL A 505 -19.06 2.39 23.13
C VAL A 505 -18.17 1.45 22.33
N ALA A 506 -18.57 1.10 21.11
CA ALA A 506 -17.81 0.23 20.23
C ALA A 506 -16.66 0.95 19.51
N GLY A 507 -15.64 0.20 19.08
CA GLY A 507 -14.54 0.69 18.25
C GLY A 507 -13.65 1.72 18.94
N LEU A 508 -13.69 1.78 20.27
CA LEU A 508 -12.94 2.76 21.04
C LEU A 508 -11.52 2.24 21.32
N ARG A 509 -10.51 3.04 20.96
CA ARG A 509 -9.10 2.77 21.29
C ARG A 509 -8.88 2.80 22.80
N ILE A 510 -8.33 1.72 23.33
CA ILE A 510 -7.94 1.54 24.73
C ILE A 510 -6.44 1.32 24.81
N GLU A 511 -5.73 2.26 25.41
CA GLU A 511 -4.28 2.18 25.67
C GLU A 511 -4.05 1.60 27.07
N VAL A 512 -3.14 0.64 27.17
CA VAL A 512 -2.76 0.01 28.45
C VAL A 512 -1.32 0.37 28.74
N LEU A 513 -1.06 1.00 29.89
CA LEU A 513 0.25 1.51 30.30
C LEU A 513 0.58 1.10 31.74
N LEU A 514 1.87 1.05 32.06
CA LEU A 514 2.39 1.00 33.42
C LEU A 514 3.04 2.33 33.77
N ALA A 515 2.57 2.96 34.84
CA ALA A 515 3.19 4.16 35.41
C ALA A 515 3.98 3.76 36.67
N SER A 516 5.28 4.07 36.72
CA SER A 516 6.05 3.87 37.95
C SER A 516 5.63 4.91 39.00
N GLU A 517 5.57 4.52 40.27
CA GLU A 517 5.38 5.52 41.34
C GLU A 517 6.65 6.36 41.59
N SER A 518 7.81 5.87 41.15
CA SER A 518 9.13 6.48 41.37
C SER A 518 9.62 7.35 40.20
N SER A 519 8.99 7.26 39.03
CA SER A 519 9.35 8.03 37.84
C SER A 519 8.11 8.57 37.13
N ALA A 520 8.22 9.75 36.51
CA ALA A 520 7.14 10.32 35.71
C ALA A 520 6.97 9.64 34.33
N VAL A 521 7.63 8.49 34.11
CA VAL A 521 7.64 7.80 32.83
C VAL A 521 6.52 6.76 32.82
N GLU A 522 5.55 6.96 31.93
CA GLU A 522 4.56 5.94 31.58
C GLU A 522 5.15 5.02 30.51
N ARG A 523 5.00 3.71 30.69
CA ARG A 523 5.41 2.71 29.70
C ARG A 523 4.19 2.05 29.10
N MET A 524 3.98 2.23 27.81
CA MET A 524 2.88 1.58 27.09
C MET A 524 3.14 0.08 26.97
N LEU A 525 2.16 -0.73 27.35
CA LEU A 525 2.19 -2.18 27.17
C LEU A 525 1.52 -2.62 25.86
N GLY A 526 0.54 -1.86 25.39
CA GLY A 526 -0.12 -2.07 24.10
C GLY A 526 -1.46 -1.37 24.01
N VAL A 527 -2.18 -1.66 22.93
CA VAL A 527 -3.48 -1.08 22.61
C VAL A 527 -4.46 -2.20 22.29
N THR A 528 -5.71 -2.05 22.74
CA THR A 528 -6.85 -2.89 22.34
C THR A 528 -8.02 -2.00 21.94
N VAL A 529 -9.10 -2.60 21.45
CA VAL A 529 -10.33 -1.89 21.07
C VAL A 529 -11.54 -2.49 21.77
N THR A 530 -12.57 -1.68 21.94
CA THR A 530 -13.85 -2.15 22.47
C THR A 530 -14.70 -2.80 21.38
N ASN A 531 -15.37 -3.89 21.73
CA ASN A 531 -16.35 -4.55 20.87
C ASN A 531 -17.68 -3.79 20.83
N GLU A 532 -18.68 -4.33 20.11
CA GLU A 532 -20.03 -3.76 19.97
C GLU A 532 -20.75 -3.47 21.30
N HIS A 533 -20.36 -4.13 22.38
CA HIS A 533 -20.92 -3.93 23.73
C HIS A 533 -20.06 -3.02 24.62
N GLY A 534 -19.03 -2.39 24.07
CA GLY A 534 -18.10 -1.55 24.82
C GLY A 534 -17.13 -2.33 25.70
N ALA A 535 -17.06 -3.66 25.59
CA ALA A 535 -16.12 -4.47 26.36
C ALA A 535 -14.79 -4.58 25.61
N PHE A 536 -13.69 -4.54 26.35
CA PHE A 536 -12.35 -4.75 25.82
C PHE A 536 -11.62 -5.84 26.59
N ARG A 537 -10.76 -6.55 25.87
CA ARG A 537 -9.85 -7.54 26.43
C ARG A 537 -8.54 -7.48 25.65
N GLY A 538 -7.42 -7.61 26.35
CA GLY A 538 -6.12 -7.74 25.71
C GLY A 538 -5.13 -8.48 26.60
N SER A 539 -4.17 -9.13 25.95
CA SER A 539 -3.02 -9.77 26.60
C SER A 539 -1.78 -8.94 26.28
N PHE A 540 -1.15 -8.39 27.30
CA PHE A 540 -0.08 -7.41 27.13
C PHE A 540 1.22 -7.93 27.74
N GLY A 541 2.29 -8.00 26.95
CA GLY A 541 3.59 -8.43 27.46
C GLY A 541 4.16 -7.41 28.46
N VAL A 542 4.56 -7.87 29.65
CA VAL A 542 5.33 -7.06 30.60
C VAL A 542 6.80 -7.09 30.18
N PRO A 543 7.42 -5.94 29.82
CA PRO A 543 8.76 -5.94 29.25
C PRO A 543 9.83 -6.58 30.17
N PRO A 544 10.76 -7.39 29.62
CA PRO A 544 11.78 -8.08 30.42
C PRO A 544 12.77 -7.13 31.10
N ASP A 545 12.99 -5.97 30.48
CA ASP A 545 13.89 -4.89 30.92
C ASP A 545 13.22 -3.89 31.88
N LEU A 546 11.91 -4.04 32.18
CA LEU A 546 11.22 -3.22 33.17
C LEU A 546 11.92 -3.36 34.53
N ALA A 547 12.15 -2.25 35.24
CA ALA A 547 12.70 -2.32 36.58
C ALA A 547 11.74 -3.10 37.50
N VAL A 548 12.27 -3.86 38.46
CA VAL A 548 11.43 -4.55 39.44
C VAL A 548 10.93 -3.53 40.45
N GLY A 549 9.61 -3.50 40.67
CA GLY A 549 8.98 -2.60 41.63
C GLY A 549 7.46 -2.52 41.41
N ASP A 550 6.82 -1.63 42.18
CA ASP A 550 5.39 -1.38 42.08
C ASP A 550 5.08 -0.42 40.93
N TYR A 551 4.06 -0.79 40.14
CA TYR A 551 3.57 -0.01 39.01
C TYR A 551 2.07 0.15 39.11
N ARG A 552 1.57 1.32 38.69
CA ARG A 552 0.15 1.55 38.49
C ARG A 552 -0.22 1.18 37.06
N LEU A 553 -1.20 0.29 36.92
CA LEU A 553 -1.83 0.06 35.63
C LEU A 553 -2.66 1.29 35.28
N VAL A 554 -2.41 1.90 34.12
CA VAL A 554 -3.19 3.02 33.61
C VAL A 554 -3.81 2.56 32.31
N VAL A 555 -5.13 2.57 32.26
CA VAL A 555 -5.86 2.26 31.04
C VAL A 555 -6.60 3.51 30.61
N ARG A 556 -6.37 3.98 29.38
CA ARG A 556 -6.96 5.23 28.92
C ARG A 556 -7.51 5.13 27.52
N SER A 557 -8.49 5.96 27.24
CA SER A 557 -8.97 6.20 25.89
C SER A 557 -8.88 7.69 25.57
N PRO A 558 -8.37 8.08 24.38
CA PRO A 558 -8.41 9.46 23.92
C PRO A 558 -9.84 9.91 23.53
N GLY A 559 -10.82 9.00 23.51
CA GLY A 559 -12.15 9.27 22.99
C GLY A 559 -12.22 9.16 21.47
N ASN A 560 -13.32 9.62 20.88
CA ASN A 560 -13.51 9.70 19.42
C ASN A 560 -14.33 10.98 19.08
N ALA A 561 -14.94 11.03 17.88
CA ALA A 561 -15.78 12.15 17.48
C ALA A 561 -16.99 12.36 18.40
N GLN A 562 -17.53 11.29 19.00
CA GLN A 562 -18.77 11.27 19.78
C GLN A 562 -18.52 11.33 21.31
N VAL A 563 -17.42 10.73 21.79
CA VAL A 563 -17.14 10.60 23.23
C VAL A 563 -15.80 11.24 23.60
N GLY A 564 -15.75 11.83 24.80
CA GLY A 564 -14.54 12.44 25.35
C GLY A 564 -13.51 11.41 25.83
N PRO A 565 -12.29 11.85 26.17
CA PRO A 565 -11.27 10.97 26.74
C PRO A 565 -11.65 10.49 28.14
N ALA A 566 -11.15 9.31 28.52
CA ALA A 566 -11.32 8.74 29.87
C ALA A 566 -10.07 7.97 30.31
N VAL A 567 -9.89 7.84 31.63
CA VAL A 567 -8.77 7.11 32.24
C VAL A 567 -9.30 6.28 33.41
N ALA A 568 -8.90 5.01 33.45
CA ALA A 568 -9.06 4.08 34.55
C ALA A 568 -7.68 3.73 35.12
N ARG A 569 -7.60 3.47 36.42
CA ARG A 569 -6.35 3.18 37.14
C ARG A 569 -6.55 2.07 38.15
#